data_AF-X1AA46-F1
#
_entry.id   AF-X1AA46-F1
#
_cell.length_a   1.000
_cell.length_b   1.000
_cell.length_c   1.000
_cell.angle_alpha   90.00
_cell.angle_beta   90.00
_cell.angle_gamma   90.00
#
_symmetry.space_group_name_H-M   'P 1'
#
loop_
_entity.id
_entity.type
_entity.pdbx_description
1 polymer ?
#
loop_
_entity_poly.entity_id
_entity_poly.type
_entity_poly.pdbx_seq_one_letter_code
_entity_poly.pdbx_strand_id
1 'polypeptide(L)' 'FEKVAFDFLPNLAKYKKSFEEAGAASVYLAGSGPCLFTFVSEEGKANELCLRLRRQGLECYVASSSPKGG' A
#
# COMPACT_ATOMS: atom_id res chain seq x y z
N PHE A 1 -10.24 -7.22 -9.69
CA PHE A 1 -10.30 -8.35 -8.72
C PHE A 1 -10.40 -7.82 -7.29
N GLU A 2 -9.75 -6.69 -7.03
CA GLU A 2 -9.65 -6.00 -5.75
C GLU A 2 -10.99 -5.49 -5.21
N LYS A 3 -11.89 -4.98 -6.07
CA LYS A 3 -13.22 -4.52 -5.63
C LYS A 3 -13.98 -5.60 -4.85
N VAL A 4 -14.03 -6.81 -5.40
CA VAL A 4 -14.63 -7.97 -4.73
C VAL A 4 -13.89 -8.28 -3.43
N ALA A 5 -12.56 -8.32 -3.42
CA ALA A 5 -11.80 -8.57 -2.20
C ALA A 5 -12.09 -7.53 -1.09
N PHE A 6 -12.21 -6.24 -1.43
CA PHE A 6 -12.54 -5.19 -0.46
C PHE A 6 -13.99 -5.26 0.03
N ASP A 7 -14.93 -5.69 -0.83
CA ASP A 7 -16.34 -5.86 -0.47
C ASP A 7 -16.54 -7.03 0.52
N PHE A 8 -15.74 -8.10 0.40
CA PHE A 8 -15.86 -9.31 1.24
C PHE A 8 -14.89 -9.36 2.44
N LEU A 9 -13.80 -8.58 2.42
CA LEU A 9 -12.80 -8.53 3.49
C LEU A 9 -12.81 -7.14 4.15
N PRO A 10 -13.72 -6.87 5.10
CA PRO A 10 -13.91 -5.53 5.67
C PRO A 10 -12.67 -4.98 6.38
N ASN A 11 -11.80 -5.86 6.89
CA ASN A 11 -10.51 -5.42 7.44
C ASN A 11 -9.61 -4.85 6.34
N LEU A 12 -9.57 -5.46 5.17
CA LEU A 12 -8.78 -5.00 4.03
C LEU A 12 -9.23 -3.62 3.54
N ALA A 13 -10.54 -3.36 3.56
CA ALA A 13 -11.10 -2.04 3.27
C ALA A 13 -10.61 -0.95 4.26
N LYS A 14 -10.44 -1.29 5.55
CA LYS A 14 -9.85 -0.37 6.55
C LYS A 14 -8.40 -0.03 6.21
N TYR A 15 -7.59 -1.03 5.88
CA TYR A 15 -6.20 -0.81 5.46
C TYR A 15 -6.12 0.03 4.18
N LYS A 16 -6.98 -0.22 3.19
CA LYS A 16 -7.08 0.62 1.99
C LYS A 16 -7.37 2.08 2.33
N LYS A 17 -8.32 2.32 3.24
CA LYS A 17 -8.67 3.67 3.69
C LYS A 17 -7.47 4.37 4.37
N SER A 18 -6.70 3.66 5.19
CA SER A 18 -5.48 4.21 5.79
C SER A 18 -4.44 4.62 4.76
N PHE A 19 -4.27 3.86 3.67
CA PHE A 19 -3.42 4.24 2.54
C PHE A 19 -3.91 5.53 1.87
N GLU A 20 -5.21 5.63 1.60
CA GLU A 20 -5.82 6.82 1.00
C GLU A 20 -5.66 8.06 1.90
N GLU A 21 -5.91 7.93 3.20
CA GLU A 21 -5.72 9.00 4.20
C GLU A 21 -4.24 9.42 4.34
N ALA A 22 -3.29 8.50 4.14
CA ALA A 22 -1.87 8.81 4.14
C ALA A 22 -1.39 9.52 2.85
N GLY A 23 -2.23 9.53 1.80
CA GLY A 23 -1.98 10.21 0.53
C GLY A 23 -1.62 9.27 -0.64
N ALA A 24 -1.91 7.97 -0.55
CA ALA A 24 -1.74 7.06 -1.68
C ALA A 24 -2.76 7.37 -2.79
N ALA A 25 -2.29 7.50 -4.03
CA ALA A 25 -3.15 7.77 -5.19
C ALA A 25 -3.98 6.52 -5.61
N SER A 26 -3.41 5.34 -5.38
CA SER A 26 -4.06 4.06 -5.66
C SER A 26 -3.56 2.99 -4.69
N VAL A 27 -4.36 1.94 -4.47
CA VAL A 27 -4.05 0.85 -3.54
C VAL A 27 -4.45 -0.46 -4.17
N TYR A 28 -3.54 -1.42 -4.17
CA TYR A 28 -3.67 -2.71 -4.84
C TYR A 28 -3.50 -3.86 -3.85
N LEU A 29 -4.10 -5.01 -4.19
CA LEU A 29 -3.92 -6.26 -3.46
C LEU A 29 -2.75 -7.05 -4.04
N ALA A 30 -1.81 -7.47 -3.20
CA ALA A 30 -0.75 -8.38 -3.62
C ALA A 30 -1.29 -9.81 -3.73
N GLY A 31 -1.53 -10.28 -4.96
CA GLY A 31 -2.07 -11.62 -5.21
C GLY A 31 -3.44 -11.82 -4.57
N SER A 32 -3.58 -12.87 -3.75
CA SER A 32 -4.80 -13.14 -2.96
C SER A 32 -4.87 -12.40 -1.63
N GLY A 33 -3.88 -11.57 -1.30
CA GLY A 33 -3.82 -10.84 -0.02
C GLY A 33 -3.20 -11.64 1.14
N PRO A 34 -3.23 -11.08 2.37
CA PRO A 34 -3.89 -9.82 2.77
C PRO A 34 -3.06 -8.55 2.54
N CYS A 35 -1.87 -8.67 1.95
CA CYS A 35 -0.95 -7.54 1.78
C CYS A 35 -1.46 -6.53 0.74
N LEU A 36 -1.38 -5.24 1.08
CA LEU A 36 -1.68 -4.13 0.18
C LEU A 36 -0.40 -3.39 -0.21
N PHE A 37 -0.38 -2.83 -1.42
CA PHE A 37 0.73 -2.01 -1.88
C PHE A 37 0.26 -0.85 -2.77
N THR A 38 1.12 0.15 -2.91
CA THR A 38 0.97 1.26 -3.84
C THR A 38 2.30 1.51 -4.54
N PHE A 39 2.26 2.04 -5.76
CA PHE A 39 3.44 2.51 -6.46
C PHE A 39 3.71 3.97 -6.13
N VAL A 40 4.98 4.31 -5.93
CA VAL A 40 5.45 5.68 -5.75
C VAL A 40 6.74 5.83 -6.55
N SER A 41 6.80 6.84 -7.42
CA SER A 41 7.92 7.01 -8.36
C SER A 41 9.20 7.55 -7.71
N GLU A 42 9.09 8.19 -6.55
CA GLU A 42 10.21 8.81 -5.85
C GLU A 42 10.39 8.18 -4.47
N GLU A 43 11.62 7.78 -4.15
CA GLU A 43 11.95 7.15 -2.87
C GLU A 43 11.61 8.03 -1.66
N GLY A 44 11.86 9.35 -1.76
CA GLY A 44 11.51 10.29 -0.69
C GLY A 44 10.01 10.30 -0.37
N LYS A 45 9.16 10.30 -1.41
CA LYS A 45 7.70 10.23 -1.26
C LYS A 45 7.25 8.86 -0.74
N ALA A 46 7.91 7.78 -1.14
CA ALA A 46 7.63 6.43 -0.65
C ALA A 46 7.92 6.32 0.86
N ASN A 47 9.06 6.86 1.30
CA ASN A 47 9.45 6.92 2.70
C ASN A 47 8.51 7.81 3.52
N GLU A 48 8.12 8.98 3.02
CA GLU A 48 7.16 9.85 3.69
C GLU A 48 5.80 9.16 3.89
N LEU A 49 5.29 8.52 2.85
CA LEU A 49 4.03 7.76 2.92
C LEU A 49 4.13 6.60 3.94
N CYS A 50 5.22 5.85 3.91
CA CYS A 50 5.48 4.76 4.86
C CYS A 50 5.53 5.27 6.31
N LEU A 51 6.15 6.43 6.55
CA LEU A 51 6.17 7.07 7.88
C LEU A 51 4.77 7.48 8.33
N ARG A 52 3.95 8.06 7.46
CA ARG A 52 2.56 8.43 7.77
C ARG A 52 1.73 7.19 8.14
N LEU A 53 1.87 6.09 7.40
CA LEU A 53 1.20 4.82 7.69
C LEU A 53 1.66 4.24 9.04
N ARG A 54 2.97 4.21 9.30
CA ARG A 54 3.51 3.73 10.59
C ARG A 54 3.02 4.56 11.77
N ARG A 55 2.85 5.88 11.62
CA ARG A 55 2.25 6.76 12.65
C ARG A 55 0.78 6.44 12.93
N GLN A 56 0.07 5.81 12.00
CA GLN A 56 -1.28 5.28 12.20
C GLN A 56 -1.28 3.87 12.86
N GLY A 57 -0.11 3.35 13.25
CA GLY A 57 0.04 2.04 13.88
C GLY A 57 0.17 0.87 12.89
N LEU A 58 0.39 1.14 11.60
CA LEU A 58 0.47 0.12 10.57
C LEU A 58 1.90 -0.41 10.41
N GLU A 59 2.02 -1.72 10.27
CA GLU A 59 3.25 -2.34 9.79
C GLU A 59 3.36 -2.14 8.28
N CYS A 60 4.35 -1.35 7.84
CA CYS A 60 4.52 -0.96 6.45
C CYS A 60 6.01 -0.87 6.09
N TYR A 61 6.35 -1.18 4.84
CA TYR A 61 7.71 -1.23 4.34
C TYR A 61 7.81 -0.55 2.97
N VAL A 62 8.97 0.04 2.68
CA VAL A 62 9.32 0.50 1.33
C VAL A 62 10.16 -0.59 0.68
N ALA A 63 9.79 -0.96 -0.54
CA ALA A 63 10.56 -1.88 -1.38
C ALA A 63 10.77 -1.23 -2.74
N SER A 64 11.94 -1.43 -3.33
CA SER A 64 12.24 -1.07 -4.71
C SER A 64 12.24 -2.33 -5.56
N SER A 65 11.72 -2.24 -6.78
CA SER A 65 12.00 -3.27 -7.78
C SER A 65 13.48 -3.20 -8.14
N SER A 66 14.16 -4.33 -8.20
CA SER A 66 15.50 -4.35 -8.81
C SER A 66 15.42 -3.78 -10.23
N PRO A 67 16.45 -3.05 -10.71
CA PRO A 67 16.55 -2.79 -12.13
C PRO A 67 16.52 -4.17 -12.81
N LYS A 68 15.68 -4.34 -13.82
CA LYS A 68 15.83 -5.49 -14.73
C LYS A 68 17.29 -5.46 -15.17
N GLY A 69 18.02 -6.55 -14.94
CA GLY A 69 19.40 -6.68 -15.39
C GLY A 69 19.48 -6.20 -16.84
N GLY A 70 20.40 -5.26 -17.09
CA GLY A 70 20.67 -4.73 -18.41
C GLY A 70 21.23 -5.78 -19.36
#